data_AF-A0A6C0DQA6-F1
#
_entry.id   AF-A0A6C0DQA6-F1
#
_cell.length_a   1.000
_cell.length_b   1.000
_cell.length_c   1.000
_cell.angle_alpha   90.00
_cell.angle_beta   90.00
_cell.angle_gamma   90.00
#
_symmetry.space_group_name_H-M   'P 1'
#
loop_
_entity.id
_entity.type
_entity.pdbx_description
1 polymer ?
#
loop_
_entity_poly.entity_id
_entity_poly.type
_entity_poly.pdbx_seq_one_letter_code
_entity_poly.pdbx_strand_id
1 'polypeptide(L)'
;MDTWSEAGDEKETNIVGTKRNTAHRSLMQKLEAILASYELQEKYSTKLSAHSLNVIEKIIKTKPEFVRIVESTFIRNVNNNEIEANDIPYIISIISHLYSLLGSMNLDSRTESIPDTCNYILKFLISVIIREQLVKIDDETSAVLLILCCENIIDACVKLLKMKSDSDIKPIKTRDDHLIEPAFDISSIKIDKNNNIKQTDKTTVIENQSDRCC
;
A
#
# COMPACT_ATOMS: atom_id res chain seq x y z
N MET A 1 -30.45 -11.88 80.66
CA MET A 1 -29.00 -11.85 80.39
C MET A 1 -28.82 -12.12 78.90
N ASP A 2 -29.32 -11.26 78.02
CA ASP A 2 -29.01 -9.81 77.77
C ASP A 2 -27.85 -9.73 76.77
N THR A 3 -28.09 -9.52 75.46
CA THR A 3 -28.29 -8.26 74.71
C THR A 3 -27.01 -7.48 74.34
N TRP A 4 -26.88 -7.19 73.02
CA TRP A 4 -26.21 -6.05 72.32
C TRP A 4 -24.78 -6.27 71.81
N SER A 5 -24.54 -6.24 70.47
CA SER A 5 -24.25 -5.08 69.57
C SER A 5 -22.72 -4.91 69.41
N GLU A 6 -22.08 -4.46 68.33
CA GLU A 6 -22.44 -3.80 67.06
C GLU A 6 -21.18 -3.72 66.18
N ALA A 7 -21.38 -3.52 64.86
CA ALA A 7 -20.55 -2.77 63.89
C ALA A 7 -19.08 -3.19 63.66
N GLY A 8 -18.67 -3.60 62.46
CA GLY A 8 -18.42 -2.75 61.28
C GLY A 8 -16.90 -2.79 61.02
N ASP A 9 -16.37 -3.10 59.84
CA ASP A 9 -16.29 -2.20 58.70
C ASP A 9 -15.58 -2.96 57.53
N GLU A 10 -16.30 -3.76 56.75
CA GLU A 10 -15.78 -4.33 55.50
C GLU A 10 -16.01 -3.32 54.36
N LYS A 11 -15.03 -2.45 54.13
CA LYS A 11 -14.99 -1.63 52.91
C LYS A 11 -14.64 -2.51 51.72
N GLU A 12 -15.65 -3.11 51.10
CA GLU A 12 -15.61 -3.49 49.69
C GLU A 12 -15.32 -2.23 48.87
N THR A 13 -14.05 -2.08 48.48
CA THR A 13 -13.67 -1.13 47.44
C THR A 13 -14.20 -1.68 46.13
N ASN A 14 -15.40 -1.21 45.80
CA ASN A 14 -16.06 -1.36 44.52
C ASN A 14 -15.15 -0.70 43.48
N ILE A 15 -14.24 -1.48 42.88
CA ILE A 15 -13.47 -1.06 41.71
C ILE A 15 -14.48 -0.97 40.58
N VAL A 16 -15.04 0.23 40.45
CA VAL A 16 -15.85 0.66 39.32
C VAL A 16 -15.01 0.44 38.07
N GLY A 17 -15.23 -0.72 37.45
CA GLY A 17 -14.80 -1.04 36.10
C GLY A 17 -15.36 0.05 35.20
N THR A 18 -14.53 1.08 34.97
CA THR A 18 -14.82 2.16 34.06
C THR A 18 -14.89 1.52 32.69
N LYS A 19 -16.12 1.18 32.28
CA LYS A 19 -16.47 0.77 30.93
C LYS A 19 -16.03 1.93 30.04
N ARG A 20 -14.79 1.86 29.54
CA ARG A 20 -14.27 2.81 28.55
C ARG A 20 -15.14 2.60 27.33
N ASN A 21 -16.14 3.47 27.17
CA ASN A 21 -16.74 3.75 25.88
C ASN A 21 -15.61 4.22 24.97
N THR A 22 -14.94 3.27 24.32
CA THR A 22 -13.99 3.56 23.26
C THR A 22 -14.83 3.98 22.07
N ALA A 23 -15.15 5.28 21.99
CA ALA A 23 -15.48 5.89 20.72
C ALA A 23 -14.44 5.38 19.72
N HIS A 24 -14.88 4.73 18.63
CA HIS A 24 -13.98 4.23 17.60
C HIS A 24 -13.13 5.41 17.12
N ARG A 25 -11.88 5.47 17.59
CA ARG A 25 -10.95 6.52 17.19
C ARG A 25 -10.48 6.18 15.79
N SER A 26 -10.59 7.14 14.88
CA SER A 26 -10.12 6.99 13.50
C SER A 26 -8.62 6.64 13.46
N LEU A 27 -8.17 6.08 12.35
CA LEU A 27 -6.75 5.80 12.11
C LEU A 27 -5.90 7.05 12.35
N MET A 28 -6.37 8.22 11.92
CA MET A 28 -5.71 9.49 12.17
C MET A 28 -5.43 9.73 13.66
N GLN A 29 -6.46 9.61 14.50
CA GLN A 29 -6.36 9.82 15.94
C GLN A 29 -5.46 8.77 16.62
N LYS A 30 -5.45 7.53 16.11
CA LYS A 30 -4.54 6.48 16.59
C LYS A 30 -3.09 6.81 16.25
N LEU A 31 -2.82 7.26 15.02
CA LEU A 31 -1.49 7.66 14.59
C LEU A 31 -0.98 8.86 15.38
N GLU A 32 -1.79 9.89 15.59
CA GLU A 32 -1.43 11.04 16.43
C GLU A 32 -1.09 10.62 17.86
N ALA A 33 -1.87 9.70 18.45
CA ALA A 33 -1.60 9.17 19.78
C ALA A 33 -0.29 8.36 19.84
N ILE A 34 0.01 7.57 18.80
CA ILE A 34 1.26 6.82 18.71
C ILE A 34 2.43 7.79 18.56
N LEU A 35 2.35 8.77 17.67
CA LEU A 35 3.40 9.77 17.47
C LEU A 35 3.66 10.62 18.73
N ALA A 36 2.66 10.83 19.58
CA ALA A 36 2.80 11.56 20.83
C ALA A 36 3.38 10.75 22.01
N SER A 37 3.46 9.42 21.91
CA SER A 37 3.86 8.54 23.02
C SER A 37 5.03 7.63 22.66
N TYR A 38 6.17 7.82 23.35
CA TYR A 38 7.35 6.97 23.18
C TYR A 38 7.07 5.49 23.49
N GLU A 39 6.23 5.20 24.48
CA GLU A 39 5.85 3.82 24.84
C GLU A 39 5.04 3.16 23.72
N LEU A 40 4.10 3.89 23.13
CA LEU A 40 3.33 3.39 21.99
C LEU A 40 4.23 3.24 20.77
N GLN A 41 5.13 4.19 20.51
CA GLN A 41 6.13 4.02 19.47
C GLN A 41 6.87 2.71 19.71
N GLU A 42 7.45 2.47 20.89
CA GLU A 42 8.17 1.25 21.24
C GLU A 42 7.37 -0.04 20.96
N LYS A 43 6.09 -0.06 21.32
CA LYS A 43 5.14 -1.15 21.03
C LYS A 43 5.01 -1.45 19.52
N TYR A 44 5.15 -0.43 18.70
CA TYR A 44 5.14 -0.51 17.23
C TYR A 44 6.55 -0.45 16.60
N SER A 45 7.61 -0.18 17.39
CA SER A 45 8.96 0.24 16.97
C SER A 45 9.82 -0.86 16.38
N THR A 46 9.38 -2.12 16.38
CA THR A 46 10.20 -3.19 15.81
C THR A 46 10.37 -3.07 14.28
N LYS A 47 9.72 -2.10 13.60
CA LYS A 47 9.80 -1.94 12.13
C LYS A 47 9.85 -0.50 11.57
N LEU A 48 9.89 0.57 12.38
CA LEU A 48 9.85 1.96 11.86
C LEU A 48 11.15 2.73 12.13
N SER A 49 11.75 3.28 11.08
CA SER A 49 12.86 4.22 11.20
C SER A 49 12.37 5.59 11.70
N ALA A 50 13.25 6.35 12.38
CA ALA A 50 12.96 7.74 12.75
C ALA A 50 12.61 8.61 11.52
N HIS A 51 13.21 8.29 10.37
CA HIS A 51 12.88 8.88 9.08
C HIS A 51 11.41 8.62 8.71
N SER A 52 10.98 7.36 8.72
CA SER A 52 9.60 6.97 8.40
C SER A 52 8.58 7.63 9.34
N LEU A 53 8.88 7.76 10.63
CA LEU A 53 8.01 8.47 11.59
C LEU A 53 7.83 9.95 11.23
N ASN A 54 8.92 10.64 10.89
CA ASN A 54 8.87 12.04 10.45
C ASN A 54 8.06 12.17 9.14
N VAL A 55 8.23 11.24 8.21
CA VAL A 55 7.43 11.22 6.97
C VAL A 55 5.95 11.01 7.27
N ILE A 56 5.58 10.10 8.18
CA ILE A 56 4.19 9.91 8.61
C ILE A 56 3.63 11.19 9.21
N GLU A 57 4.37 11.85 10.10
CA GLU A 57 3.96 13.14 10.69
C GLU A 57 3.73 14.20 9.60
N LYS A 58 4.60 14.26 8.59
CA LYS A 58 4.45 15.17 7.45
C LYS A 58 3.22 14.83 6.61
N ILE A 59 2.94 13.55 6.36
CA ILE A 59 1.74 13.10 5.64
C ILE A 59 0.48 13.53 6.40
N ILE A 60 0.42 13.31 7.71
CA ILE A 60 -0.73 13.71 8.55
C ILE A 60 -0.98 15.22 8.44
N LYS A 61 0.07 16.04 8.50
CA LYS A 61 -0.05 17.50 8.45
C LYS A 61 -0.39 18.04 7.07
N THR A 62 0.15 17.46 6.00
CA THR A 62 0.09 18.05 4.65
C THR A 62 -0.89 17.36 3.72
N LYS A 63 -1.18 16.07 3.94
CA LYS A 63 -2.00 15.20 3.09
C LYS A 63 -2.89 14.26 3.92
N PRO A 64 -3.70 14.78 4.87
CA PRO A 64 -4.52 13.94 5.76
C PRO A 64 -5.58 13.09 5.03
N GLU A 65 -5.97 13.46 3.82
CA GLU A 65 -6.83 12.66 2.95
C GLU A 65 -6.25 11.29 2.63
N PHE A 66 -4.92 11.16 2.52
CA PHE A 66 -4.28 9.87 2.26
C PHE A 66 -4.61 8.86 3.38
N VAL A 67 -4.45 9.26 4.63
CA VAL A 67 -4.73 8.39 5.80
C VAL A 67 -6.20 7.96 5.81
N ARG A 68 -7.13 8.86 5.49
CA ARG A 68 -8.56 8.55 5.39
C ARG A 68 -8.87 7.58 4.24
N ILE A 69 -8.19 7.71 3.11
CA ILE A 69 -8.32 6.78 1.98
C ILE A 69 -7.84 5.39 2.39
N VAL A 70 -6.70 5.29 3.08
CA VAL A 70 -6.20 4.00 3.58
C VAL A 70 -7.22 3.37 4.53
N GLU A 71 -7.65 4.10 5.56
CA GLU A 71 -8.62 3.61 6.54
C GLU A 71 -9.93 3.14 5.88
N SER A 72 -10.54 3.98 5.04
CA SER A 72 -11.80 3.65 4.36
C SER A 72 -11.67 2.46 3.41
N THR A 73 -10.52 2.31 2.74
CA THR A 73 -10.27 1.16 1.87
C THR A 73 -10.20 -0.13 2.67
N PHE A 74 -9.47 -0.14 3.79
CA PHE A 74 -9.38 -1.33 4.64
C PHE A 74 -10.72 -1.67 5.31
N ILE A 75 -11.45 -0.68 5.81
CA ILE A 75 -12.79 -0.91 6.39
C ILE A 75 -13.76 -1.49 5.37
N ARG A 76 -13.70 -1.05 4.11
CA ARG A 76 -14.61 -1.53 3.05
C ARG A 76 -14.26 -2.92 2.56
N ASN A 77 -12.96 -3.18 2.40
CA ASN A 77 -12.46 -4.34 1.67
C ASN A 77 -12.06 -5.50 2.57
N VAL A 78 -11.76 -5.26 3.84
CA VAL A 78 -11.50 -6.35 4.79
C VAL A 78 -12.82 -6.68 5.50
N ASN A 79 -13.55 -7.64 4.93
CA ASN A 79 -14.73 -8.24 5.53
C ASN A 79 -14.41 -9.69 5.91
N ASN A 80 -14.96 -10.16 7.03
CA ASN A 80 -14.80 -11.55 7.50
C ASN A 80 -13.34 -12.00 7.67
N ASN A 81 -12.46 -11.10 8.11
CA ASN A 81 -11.04 -11.36 8.39
C ASN A 81 -10.18 -11.71 7.16
N GLU A 82 -10.71 -11.55 5.95
CA GLU A 82 -10.05 -11.95 4.71
C GLU A 82 -9.91 -10.79 3.72
N ILE A 83 -8.99 -10.95 2.77
CA ILE A 83 -8.82 -10.09 1.60
C ILE A 83 -9.16 -10.95 0.40
N GLU A 84 -10.20 -10.56 -0.34
CA GLU A 84 -10.57 -11.26 -1.56
C GLU A 84 -9.69 -10.81 -2.72
N ALA A 85 -9.66 -11.61 -3.79
CA ALA A 85 -8.92 -11.25 -5.00
C ALA A 85 -9.38 -9.90 -5.59
N ASN A 86 -10.65 -9.54 -5.40
CA ASN A 86 -11.24 -8.27 -5.84
C ASN A 86 -10.71 -7.06 -5.04
N ASP A 87 -10.14 -7.29 -3.86
CA ASP A 87 -9.64 -6.24 -2.98
C ASP A 87 -8.19 -5.82 -3.31
N ILE A 88 -7.43 -6.74 -3.92
CA ILE A 88 -6.02 -6.56 -4.27
C ILE A 88 -5.76 -5.29 -5.09
N PRO A 89 -6.56 -4.95 -6.14
CA PRO A 89 -6.36 -3.72 -6.90
C PRO A 89 -6.42 -2.44 -6.04
N TYR A 90 -7.24 -2.41 -4.98
CA TYR A 90 -7.33 -1.25 -4.10
C TYR A 90 -6.11 -1.13 -3.19
N ILE A 91 -5.57 -2.25 -2.71
CA ILE A 91 -4.31 -2.28 -1.96
C ILE A 91 -3.16 -1.78 -2.84
N ILE A 92 -3.08 -2.26 -4.09
CA ILE A 92 -2.11 -1.77 -5.08
C ILE A 92 -2.27 -0.27 -5.33
N SER A 93 -3.51 0.22 -5.42
CA SER A 93 -3.78 1.65 -5.58
C SER A 93 -3.27 2.48 -4.40
N ILE A 94 -3.39 1.99 -3.17
CA ILE A 94 -2.82 2.65 -1.98
C ILE A 94 -1.29 2.70 -2.08
N ILE A 95 -0.65 1.59 -2.46
CA ILE A 95 0.80 1.50 -2.61
C ILE A 95 1.29 2.52 -3.66
N SER A 96 0.65 2.55 -4.83
CA SER A 96 0.99 3.47 -5.91
C SER A 96 0.78 4.94 -5.51
N HIS A 97 -0.31 5.24 -4.80
CA HIS A 97 -0.60 6.58 -4.33
C HIS A 97 0.43 7.06 -3.31
N LEU A 98 0.79 6.21 -2.33
CA LEU A 98 1.83 6.57 -1.36
C LEU A 98 3.18 6.80 -2.06
N TYR A 99 3.59 5.89 -2.94
CA TYR A 99 4.85 6.02 -3.66
C TYR A 99 4.94 7.34 -4.45
N SER A 100 3.86 7.71 -5.14
CA SER A 100 3.76 8.97 -5.89
C SER A 100 3.80 10.19 -4.97
N LEU A 101 3.09 10.10 -3.84
CA LEU A 101 3.06 11.14 -2.82
C LEU A 101 4.46 11.35 -2.21
N LEU A 102 5.16 10.29 -1.88
CA LEU A 102 6.54 10.33 -1.38
C LEU A 102 7.50 10.91 -2.42
N GLY A 103 7.34 10.58 -3.70
CA GLY A 103 8.14 11.18 -4.78
C GLY A 103 7.91 12.68 -4.98
N SER A 104 6.72 13.18 -4.62
CA SER A 104 6.40 14.62 -4.65
C SER A 104 6.84 15.38 -3.41
N MET A 105 7.01 14.67 -2.29
CA MET A 105 7.61 15.24 -1.08
C MET A 105 9.11 15.24 -1.32
N ASN A 106 9.77 16.41 -1.30
CA ASN A 106 11.23 16.50 -1.38
C ASN A 106 11.87 15.84 -0.14
N LEU A 107 11.91 14.51 -0.10
CA LEU A 107 12.47 13.69 0.96
C LEU A 107 13.97 13.53 0.72
N ASP A 108 14.75 13.50 1.80
CA ASP A 108 16.18 13.24 1.70
C ASP A 108 16.42 11.75 1.40
N SER A 109 16.57 11.45 0.11
CA SER A 109 16.80 10.09 -0.39
C SER A 109 18.16 9.50 0.03
N ARG A 110 19.02 10.26 0.71
CA ARG A 110 20.28 9.75 1.27
C ARG A 110 20.07 8.91 2.52
N THR A 111 18.96 9.14 3.24
CA THR A 111 18.67 8.43 4.48
C THR A 111 17.97 7.10 4.19
N GLU A 112 16.99 7.12 3.29
CA GLU A 112 16.17 5.96 2.97
C GLU A 112 15.63 6.08 1.54
N SER A 113 15.53 4.97 0.81
CA SER A 113 14.98 4.99 -0.55
C SER A 113 13.46 5.19 -0.51
N ILE A 114 12.88 5.92 -1.48
CA ILE A 114 11.43 6.10 -1.57
C ILE A 114 10.65 4.76 -1.54
N PRO A 115 11.07 3.71 -2.27
CA PRO A 115 10.43 2.40 -2.17
C PRO A 115 10.46 1.80 -0.75
N ASP A 116 11.57 1.96 -0.01
CA ASP A 116 11.70 1.46 1.36
C ASP A 116 10.81 2.22 2.33
N THR A 117 10.79 3.54 2.24
CA THR A 117 9.91 4.37 3.05
C THR A 117 8.44 4.08 2.77
N CYS A 118 8.09 3.86 1.50
CA CYS A 118 6.76 3.39 1.12
C CYS A 118 6.42 2.06 1.80
N ASN A 119 7.37 1.12 1.82
CA ASN A 119 7.19 -0.19 2.45
C ASN A 119 6.92 -0.05 3.96
N TYR A 120 7.82 0.60 4.68
CA TYR A 120 7.73 0.70 6.15
C TYR A 120 6.46 1.44 6.60
N ILE A 121 6.11 2.54 5.92
CA ILE A 121 4.91 3.31 6.24
C ILE A 121 3.66 2.45 6.04
N LEU A 122 3.51 1.75 4.92
CA LEU A 122 2.30 0.95 4.68
C LEU A 122 2.16 -0.22 5.64
N LYS A 123 3.26 -0.95 5.89
CA LYS A 123 3.26 -2.03 6.88
C LYS A 123 2.85 -1.53 8.26
N PHE A 124 3.35 -0.36 8.65
CA PHE A 124 2.95 0.28 9.89
C PHE A 124 1.47 0.65 9.91
N LEU A 125 0.97 1.36 8.90
CA LEU A 125 -0.44 1.77 8.84
C LEU A 125 -1.38 0.58 8.94
N ILE A 126 -1.10 -0.50 8.21
CA ILE A 126 -1.89 -1.73 8.24
C ILE A 126 -1.82 -2.41 9.61
N SER A 127 -0.62 -2.48 10.19
CA SER A 127 -0.44 -3.01 11.55
C SER A 127 -1.28 -2.24 12.58
N VAL A 128 -1.33 -0.91 12.49
CA VAL A 128 -2.16 -0.07 13.36
C VAL A 128 -3.65 -0.34 13.12
N ILE A 129 -4.11 -0.38 11.86
CA ILE A 129 -5.52 -0.65 11.52
C ILE A 129 -6.00 -1.96 12.14
N ILE A 130 -5.20 -3.02 12.01
CA ILE A 130 -5.54 -4.36 12.46
C ILE A 130 -5.43 -4.48 13.99
N ARG A 131 -4.30 -4.06 14.58
CA ARG A 131 -4.05 -4.20 16.03
C ARG A 131 -4.94 -3.31 16.89
N GLU A 132 -5.32 -2.14 16.39
CA GLU A 132 -6.24 -1.23 17.08
C GLU A 132 -7.72 -1.55 16.78
N GLN A 133 -8.01 -2.67 16.11
CA GLN A 133 -9.35 -3.15 15.78
C GLN A 133 -10.21 -2.10 15.06
N LEU A 134 -9.60 -1.35 14.14
CA LEU A 134 -10.36 -0.45 13.25
C LEU A 134 -11.19 -1.24 12.24
N VAL A 135 -10.75 -2.46 11.95
CA VAL A 135 -11.51 -3.48 11.23
C VAL A 135 -11.89 -4.57 12.22
N LYS A 136 -13.09 -5.13 12.07
CA LYS A 136 -13.55 -6.26 12.89
C LYS A 136 -12.78 -7.51 12.48
N ILE A 137 -12.09 -8.11 13.45
CA ILE A 137 -11.39 -9.37 13.26
C ILE A 137 -11.81 -10.33 14.38
N ASP A 138 -12.22 -11.54 14.02
CA ASP A 138 -12.82 -12.47 14.98
C ASP A 138 -11.80 -13.07 15.95
N ASP A 139 -10.55 -13.25 15.53
CA ASP A 139 -9.50 -13.83 16.36
C ASP A 139 -8.08 -13.30 16.03
N GLU A 140 -7.16 -13.47 16.99
CA GLU A 140 -5.79 -12.99 16.88
C GLU A 140 -4.97 -13.70 15.79
N THR A 141 -5.24 -14.98 15.51
CA THR A 141 -4.54 -15.74 14.47
C THR A 141 -4.89 -15.18 13.10
N SER A 142 -6.18 -14.94 12.85
CA SER A 142 -6.65 -14.29 11.62
C SER A 142 -6.07 -12.88 11.46
N ALA A 143 -5.94 -12.11 12.55
CA ALA A 143 -5.30 -10.80 12.51
C ALA A 143 -3.84 -10.87 12.06
N VAL A 144 -3.07 -11.83 12.59
CA VAL A 144 -1.66 -12.04 12.21
C VAL A 144 -1.52 -12.49 10.76
N LEU A 145 -2.36 -13.43 10.31
CA LEU A 145 -2.35 -13.91 8.91
C LEU A 145 -2.72 -12.79 7.93
N LEU A 146 -3.69 -11.97 8.28
CA LEU A 146 -4.10 -10.82 7.47
C LEU A 146 -2.98 -9.78 7.35
N ILE A 147 -2.31 -9.46 8.46
CA ILE A 147 -1.12 -8.59 8.45
C ILE A 147 -0.07 -9.18 7.51
N LEU A 148 0.26 -10.47 7.65
CA LEU A 148 1.28 -11.12 6.85
C LEU A 148 0.92 -11.13 5.36
N CYS A 149 -0.34 -11.37 5.01
CA CYS A 149 -0.82 -11.31 3.63
C CYS A 149 -0.62 -9.91 3.03
N CYS A 150 -1.02 -8.87 3.76
CA CYS A 150 -0.80 -7.48 3.35
C CYS A 150 0.69 -7.15 3.20
N GLU A 151 1.52 -7.54 4.18
CA GLU A 151 2.97 -7.30 4.14
C GLU A 151 3.60 -7.95 2.90
N ASN A 152 3.18 -9.16 2.54
CA ASN A 152 3.66 -9.87 1.35
C ASN A 152 3.26 -9.16 0.04
N ILE A 153 2.01 -8.68 -0.05
CA ILE A 153 1.54 -7.91 -1.21
C ILE A 153 2.36 -6.62 -1.35
N ILE A 154 2.57 -5.90 -0.25
CA ILE A 154 3.37 -4.68 -0.23
C ILE A 154 4.81 -4.99 -0.65
N ASP A 155 5.43 -6.03 -0.09
CA ASP A 155 6.81 -6.41 -0.42
C ASP A 155 6.95 -6.79 -1.88
N ALA A 156 5.99 -7.52 -2.45
CA ALA A 156 5.99 -7.84 -3.88
C ALA A 156 5.90 -6.57 -4.74
N CYS A 157 4.98 -5.66 -4.42
CA CYS A 157 4.83 -4.40 -5.16
C CYS A 157 6.06 -3.50 -5.05
N VAL A 158 6.64 -3.37 -3.85
CA VAL A 158 7.84 -2.56 -3.61
C VAL A 158 9.05 -3.16 -4.32
N LYS A 159 9.21 -4.49 -4.33
CA LYS A 159 10.27 -5.15 -5.12
C LYS A 159 10.15 -4.82 -6.60
N LEU A 160 8.94 -4.81 -7.16
CA LEU A 160 8.71 -4.41 -8.55
C LEU A 160 9.07 -2.94 -8.80
N LEU A 161 8.76 -2.05 -7.85
CA LEU A 161 9.14 -0.63 -7.94
C LEU A 161 10.66 -0.43 -7.93
N LYS A 162 11.38 -1.21 -7.12
CA LYS A 162 12.85 -1.20 -7.07
C LYS A 162 13.47 -1.74 -8.36
N MET A 163 12.89 -2.80 -8.93
CA MET A 163 13.35 -3.33 -10.22
C MET A 163 13.26 -2.27 -11.33
N LYS A 164 12.21 -1.42 -11.31
CA LYS A 164 12.07 -0.30 -12.26
C LYS A 164 13.18 0.75 -12.10
N SER A 165 13.60 1.07 -10.87
CA SER A 165 14.69 2.03 -10.65
C SER A 165 16.06 1.47 -11.04
N ASP A 166 16.24 0.15 -10.96
CA ASP A 166 17.49 -0.52 -11.37
C ASP A 166 17.55 -0.75 -12.88
N SER A 167 16.41 -0.65 -13.56
CA SER A 167 16.26 -0.77 -15.01
C SER A 167 16.09 0.59 -15.69
N ASP A 168 16.97 1.53 -15.35
CA ASP A 168 17.64 2.32 -16.39
C ASP A 168 18.32 1.31 -17.34
N ILE A 169 17.49 0.76 -18.23
CA ILE A 169 17.89 -0.12 -19.32
C ILE A 169 18.94 0.67 -20.08
N LYS A 170 20.22 0.36 -19.84
CA LYS A 170 21.26 0.68 -20.79
C LYS A 170 20.72 0.16 -22.11
N PRO A 171 20.54 1.01 -23.14
CA PRO A 171 20.15 0.52 -24.45
C PRO A 171 21.13 -0.61 -24.76
N ILE A 172 20.59 -1.80 -25.01
CA ILE A 172 21.38 -2.92 -25.49
C ILE A 172 22.12 -2.33 -26.68
N LYS A 173 23.44 -2.14 -26.54
CA LYS A 173 24.29 -1.89 -27.69
C LYS A 173 24.19 -3.17 -28.49
N THR A 174 23.23 -3.20 -29.43
CA THR A 174 23.23 -4.14 -30.52
C THR A 174 24.61 -4.01 -31.14
N ARG A 175 25.43 -5.05 -30.95
CA ARG A 175 26.60 -5.25 -31.79
C ARG A 175 26.04 -5.30 -33.21
N ASP A 176 26.43 -4.33 -34.02
CA ASP A 176 26.38 -4.45 -35.47
C ASP A 176 27.02 -5.80 -35.81
N ASP A 177 26.20 -6.73 -36.30
CA ASP A 177 26.46 -7.46 -37.54
C ASP A 177 25.24 -8.35 -37.87
N HIS A 178 24.70 -8.09 -39.07
CA HIS A 178 23.58 -8.74 -39.77
C HIS A 178 22.14 -8.35 -39.41
N LEU A 179 21.69 -7.34 -40.15
CA LEU A 179 20.33 -6.89 -40.42
C LEU A 179 19.34 -8.06 -40.63
N ILE A 180 18.38 -8.18 -39.71
CA ILE A 180 17.00 -8.55 -40.05
C ILE A 180 16.13 -7.46 -39.42
N GLU A 181 15.59 -6.58 -40.25
CA GLU A 181 14.64 -5.55 -39.82
C GLU A 181 13.37 -6.20 -39.26
N PRO A 182 12.89 -5.83 -38.07
CA PRO A 182 11.50 -6.05 -37.73
C PRO A 182 10.66 -4.98 -38.45
N ALA A 183 10.04 -5.38 -39.56
CA ALA A 183 9.05 -4.57 -40.25
C ALA A 183 7.78 -4.45 -39.39
N PHE A 184 7.75 -3.46 -38.50
CA PHE A 184 6.52 -2.93 -37.93
C PHE A 184 6.63 -1.40 -37.83
N ASP A 185 6.35 -0.76 -38.96
CA ASP A 185 6.31 0.68 -39.09
C ASP A 185 4.94 1.20 -38.62
N ILE A 186 4.91 1.83 -37.43
CA ILE A 186 3.71 2.43 -36.83
C ILE A 186 3.48 3.87 -37.33
N SER A 187 4.30 4.37 -38.27
CA SER A 187 4.18 5.75 -38.78
C SER A 187 2.91 6.03 -39.59
N SER A 188 2.07 5.02 -39.84
CA SER A 188 0.83 5.18 -40.62
C SER A 188 -0.46 5.29 -39.79
N ILE A 189 -0.40 5.28 -38.44
CA ILE A 189 -1.61 5.45 -37.62
C ILE A 189 -1.87 6.95 -37.40
N LYS A 190 -2.67 7.57 -38.27
CA LYS A 190 -3.30 8.87 -38.00
C LYS A 190 -4.59 8.65 -37.22
N ILE A 191 -4.62 9.10 -35.97
CA ILE A 191 -5.83 9.20 -35.15
C ILE A 191 -6.44 10.58 -35.43
N ASP A 192 -7.54 10.62 -36.18
CA ASP A 192 -8.33 11.85 -36.29
C ASP A 192 -9.12 12.08 -34.99
N LYS A 193 -9.42 13.37 -34.69
CA LYS A 193 -9.98 13.88 -33.42
C LYS A 193 -11.34 13.28 -32.98
N ASN A 194 -11.89 12.33 -33.73
CA ASN A 194 -13.17 11.65 -33.45
C ASN A 194 -13.04 10.14 -33.17
N ASN A 195 -11.84 9.60 -32.91
CA ASN A 195 -11.63 8.21 -32.45
C ASN A 195 -12.30 7.12 -33.34
N ASN A 196 -12.18 7.20 -34.66
CA ASN A 196 -12.56 6.10 -35.55
C ASN A 196 -11.33 5.51 -36.27
N ILE A 197 -11.10 4.21 -36.05
CA ILE A 197 -10.03 3.44 -36.68
C ILE A 197 -10.54 2.93 -38.04
N LYS A 198 -9.90 3.33 -39.14
CA LYS A 198 -10.11 2.70 -40.45
C LYS A 198 -8.87 1.88 -40.82
N GLN A 199 -9.06 0.57 -40.92
CA GLN A 199 -8.06 -0.37 -41.43
C GLN A 199 -8.25 -0.51 -42.94
N THR A 200 -7.21 -0.28 -43.72
CA THR A 200 -7.21 -0.52 -45.17
C THR A 200 -6.37 -1.75 -45.45
N ASP A 201 -7.02 -2.84 -45.88
CA ASP A 201 -6.34 -4.05 -46.33
C ASP A 201 -5.66 -3.80 -47.68
N LYS A 202 -4.36 -4.10 -47.75
CA LYS A 202 -3.65 -4.29 -49.02
C LYS A 202 -3.56 -5.78 -49.30
N THR A 203 -4.32 -6.24 -50.30
CA THR A 203 -4.24 -7.58 -50.86
C THR A 203 -2.89 -7.78 -51.56
N THR A 204 -2.13 -8.78 -51.11
CA THR A 204 -0.89 -9.24 -51.72
C THR A 204 -1.21 -10.05 -52.97
N VAL A 205 -0.75 -9.59 -54.15
CA VAL A 205 -0.72 -10.39 -55.39
C VAL A 205 0.66 -11.04 -55.47
N ILE A 206 0.70 -12.37 -55.49
CA ILE A 206 1.90 -13.17 -55.74
C ILE A 206 1.99 -13.37 -57.26
N GLU A 207 2.94 -12.72 -57.92
CA GLU A 207 3.31 -13.02 -59.31
C GLU A 207 4.56 -13.90 -59.35
N ASN A 208 4.40 -15.12 -59.85
CA ASN A 208 5.48 -16.02 -60.25
C ASN A 208 6.04 -15.56 -61.60
N GLN A 209 7.33 -15.20 -61.66
CA GLN A 209 8.05 -15.09 -62.92
C GLN A 209 9.03 -16.26 -63.08
N SER A 210 8.64 -17.15 -63.99
CA SER A 210 9.50 -18.04 -64.76
C SER A 210 10.27 -17.18 -65.76
N ASP A 211 11.60 -17.27 -65.80
CA ASP A 211 12.33 -16.91 -67.02
C ASP A 211 13.48 -17.87 -67.33
N ARG A 212 13.41 -18.37 -68.56
CA ARG A 212 14.43 -19.12 -69.30
C ARG A 212 15.31 -18.09 -70.02
N CYS A 213 16.62 -18.34 -70.09
CA CYS A 213 17.52 -17.96 -71.19
C CYS A 213 18.62 -19.03 -71.22
N CYS A 214 18.71 -19.81 -72.30
CA CYS A 214 19.55 -19.58 -73.48
C CYS A 214 21.04 -19.65 -73.13
#